data_AF-A0AAD5M2M7-F1
#
_entry.id   AF-A0AAD5M2M7-F1
#
_cell.length_a   1.000
_cell.length_b   1.000
_cell.length_c   1.000
_cell.angle_alpha   90.00
_cell.angle_beta   90.00
_cell.angle_gamma   90.00
#
_symmetry.space_group_name_H-M   'P 1'
#
loop_
_entity.id
_entity.type
_entity.pdbx_description
1 polymer ?
#
loop_
_entity_poly.entity_id
_entity_poly.type
_entity_poly.pdbx_seq_one_letter_code
_entity_poly.pdbx_strand_id
1 'polypeptide(L)'
;MFKLLGEQTGIANFSYLYVGDLNDVRRELIHNMTEKQPEWVFKRWSEYNDSSTLDIISELHRIQKTTKFNSALKAKMMGGYLLYNWLQNAERVANGTMTKPKKMLLYSSVRLIKHTHLPFAFQKHTIFE
;
A
#
# COMPACT_ATOMS: atom_id res chain seq x y z
N MET A 1 2.14 -23.96 3.93
CA MET A 1 2.53 -22.65 4.50
C MET A 1 1.60 -22.10 5.60
N PHE A 2 0.32 -21.77 5.36
CA PHE A 2 -0.52 -21.09 6.37
C PHE A 2 -0.70 -21.84 7.70
N LYS A 3 -0.82 -23.18 7.66
CA LYS A 3 -0.85 -24.00 8.88
C LYS A 3 0.40 -23.78 9.76
N LEU A 4 1.58 -23.83 9.14
CA LEU A 4 2.85 -23.56 9.83
C LEU A 4 2.85 -22.16 10.46
N LEU A 5 2.36 -21.15 9.74
CA LEU A 5 2.30 -19.79 10.26
C LEU A 5 1.38 -19.69 11.48
N GLY A 6 0.22 -20.36 11.47
CA GLY A 6 -0.66 -20.40 12.63
C GLY A 6 -0.01 -21.05 13.86
N GLU A 7 0.79 -22.09 13.66
CA GLU A 7 1.51 -22.79 14.73
C GLU A 7 2.71 -22.00 15.26
N GLN A 8 3.41 -21.25 14.41
CA GLN A 8 4.69 -20.61 14.73
C GLN A 8 4.58 -19.14 15.16
N THR A 9 3.51 -18.44 14.77
CA THR A 9 3.37 -16.99 15.00
C THR A 9 2.46 -16.65 16.18
N GLY A 10 1.77 -17.64 16.75
CA GLY A 10 0.76 -17.41 17.78
C GLY A 10 -0.57 -16.85 17.25
N ILE A 11 -0.69 -16.62 15.94
CA ILE A 11 -1.94 -16.20 15.29
C ILE A 11 -2.77 -17.44 14.99
N ALA A 12 -3.67 -17.80 15.91
CA ALA A 12 -4.58 -18.94 15.73
C ALA A 12 -5.40 -18.79 14.44
N ASN A 13 -5.57 -19.90 13.71
CA ASN A 13 -6.29 -19.94 12.43
C ASN A 13 -5.76 -18.92 11.41
N PHE A 14 -4.43 -18.85 11.26
CA PHE A 14 -3.78 -17.95 10.31
C PHE A 14 -4.41 -18.06 8.92
N SER A 15 -4.72 -16.90 8.32
CA SER A 15 -5.42 -16.78 7.05
C SER A 15 -4.91 -15.57 6.26
N TYR A 16 -5.40 -15.43 5.03
CA TYR A 16 -5.05 -14.30 4.16
C TYR A 16 -5.34 -12.92 4.78
N LEU A 17 -6.23 -12.82 5.78
CA LEU A 17 -6.52 -11.56 6.45
C LEU A 17 -5.32 -11.04 7.26
N TYR A 18 -4.51 -11.93 7.83
CA TYR A 18 -3.40 -11.62 8.74
C TYR A 18 -2.03 -11.46 8.05
N VAL A 19 -1.98 -11.56 6.71
CA VAL A 19 -0.72 -11.44 5.96
C VAL A 19 -0.06 -10.07 6.15
N GLY A 20 -0.86 -9.03 6.40
CA GLY A 20 -0.34 -7.69 6.69
C GLY A 20 0.46 -7.62 7.99
N ASP A 21 0.03 -8.34 9.02
CA ASP A 21 0.65 -8.34 10.35
C ASP A 21 2.03 -9.00 10.29
N LEU A 22 2.16 -10.12 9.57
CA LEU A 22 3.46 -10.78 9.38
C LEU A 22 4.39 -10.00 8.44
N ASN A 23 3.83 -9.26 7.47
CA ASN A 23 4.66 -8.49 6.54
C ASN A 23 5.41 -7.33 7.24
N ASP A 24 5.02 -6.91 8.44
CA ASP A 24 5.76 -5.89 9.18
C ASP A 24 7.17 -6.34 9.60
N VAL A 25 7.42 -7.66 9.71
CA VAL A 25 8.77 -8.25 9.91
C VAL A 25 9.77 -7.77 8.85
N ARG A 26 9.30 -7.44 7.64
CA ARG A 26 10.16 -6.89 6.59
C ARG A 26 10.89 -5.61 7.03
N ARG A 27 10.30 -4.83 7.94
CA ARG A 27 10.96 -3.64 8.49
C ARG A 27 12.19 -4.03 9.31
N GLU A 28 12.10 -5.10 10.09
CA GLU A 28 13.22 -5.59 10.90
C GLU A 28 14.37 -6.05 9.99
N LEU A 29 14.06 -6.74 8.89
CA LEU A 29 15.08 -7.15 7.92
C LEU A 29 15.77 -5.96 7.23
N ILE A 30 15.03 -4.89 6.90
CA ILE A 30 15.60 -3.67 6.31
C ILE A 30 16.60 -3.00 7.26
N HIS A 31 16.44 -3.19 8.57
CA HIS A 31 17.35 -2.66 9.60
C HIS A 31 18.35 -3.72 10.09
N ASN A 32 18.61 -4.78 9.31
CA ASN A 32 19.56 -5.86 9.62
C ASN A 32 19.30 -6.57 10.96
N MET A 33 18.06 -6.60 11.43
CA MET A 33 17.68 -7.34 12.64
C MET A 33 17.42 -8.82 12.31
N THR A 34 18.40 -9.52 11.75
CA THR A 34 18.25 -10.88 11.21
C THR A 34 18.57 -11.99 12.21
N GLU A 35 19.45 -11.73 13.18
CA GLU A 35 20.05 -12.76 14.06
C GLU A 35 19.03 -13.53 14.91
N LYS A 36 17.93 -12.90 15.31
CA LYS A 36 16.89 -13.49 16.18
C LYS A 36 15.57 -13.73 15.45
N GLN A 37 15.58 -13.70 14.12
CA GLN A 37 14.38 -13.94 13.34
C GLN A 37 13.98 -15.42 13.41
N PRO A 38 12.69 -15.73 13.58
CA PRO A 38 12.22 -17.11 13.57
C PRO A 38 12.52 -17.81 12.23
N GLU A 39 12.80 -19.11 12.27
CA GLU A 39 13.10 -19.94 11.09
C GLU A 39 12.02 -19.86 9.99
N TRP A 40 10.75 -19.67 10.37
CA TRP A 40 9.68 -19.56 9.39
C TRP A 40 9.89 -18.39 8.43
N VAL A 41 10.58 -17.31 8.83
CA VAL A 41 10.80 -16.10 8.02
C VAL A 41 11.57 -16.45 6.74
N PHE A 42 12.65 -17.20 6.87
CA PHE A 42 13.55 -17.53 5.76
C PHE A 42 13.26 -18.88 5.11
N LYS A 43 12.38 -19.70 5.70
CA LYS A 43 11.98 -20.99 5.15
C LYS A 43 11.55 -20.86 3.69
N ARG A 44 12.17 -21.64 2.80
CA ARG A 44 11.89 -21.65 1.36
C ARG A 44 10.91 -22.76 1.02
N TRP A 45 10.13 -22.54 -0.04
CA TRP A 45 9.07 -23.44 -0.46
C TRP A 45 9.20 -23.73 -1.96
N SER A 46 9.53 -24.97 -2.31
CA SER A 46 9.74 -25.39 -3.70
C SER A 46 8.50 -25.25 -4.57
N GLU A 47 7.31 -25.43 -3.98
CA GLU A 47 6.03 -25.24 -4.68
C GLU A 47 5.74 -23.78 -5.06
N TYR A 48 6.50 -22.83 -4.52
CA TYR A 48 6.38 -21.39 -4.79
C TYR A 48 7.66 -20.84 -5.45
N ASN A 49 8.23 -21.58 -6.41
CA ASN A 49 9.44 -21.19 -7.13
C ASN A 49 10.60 -20.87 -6.16
N ASP A 50 10.76 -21.74 -5.17
CA ASP A 50 11.70 -21.61 -4.07
C ASP A 50 11.60 -20.32 -3.25
N SER A 51 10.50 -19.56 -3.31
CA SER A 51 10.37 -18.30 -2.57
C SER A 51 10.45 -18.51 -1.05
N SER A 52 11.01 -17.56 -0.31
CA SER A 52 10.95 -17.59 1.16
C SER A 52 9.52 -17.32 1.65
N THR A 53 9.19 -17.75 2.86
CA THR A 53 7.89 -17.46 3.46
C THR A 53 7.61 -15.96 3.49
N LEU A 54 8.60 -15.13 3.84
CA LEU A 54 8.41 -13.68 3.88
C LEU A 54 8.23 -13.08 2.48
N ASP A 55 8.86 -13.62 1.45
CA ASP A 55 8.62 -13.19 0.06
C ASP A 55 7.17 -13.47 -0.35
N ILE A 56 6.67 -14.67 -0.05
CA ILE A 56 5.29 -15.06 -0.33
C ILE A 56 4.31 -14.16 0.44
N ILE A 57 4.56 -13.93 1.74
CA ILE A 57 3.74 -13.04 2.58
C ILE A 57 3.77 -11.60 2.05
N SER A 58 4.92 -11.12 1.57
CA SER A 58 5.06 -9.79 0.96
C SER A 58 4.19 -9.65 -0.28
N GLU A 59 4.18 -10.66 -1.16
CA GLU A 59 3.37 -10.63 -2.36
C GLU A 59 1.87 -10.73 -2.05
N LEU A 60 1.47 -11.60 -1.12
CA LEU A 60 0.08 -11.67 -0.65
C LEU A 60 -0.38 -10.33 -0.06
N HIS A 61 0.47 -9.69 0.75
CA HIS A 61 0.17 -8.36 1.30
C HIS A 61 0.08 -7.29 0.19
N ARG A 62 0.95 -7.34 -0.83
CA ARG A 62 0.87 -6.43 -1.99
C ARG A 62 -0.46 -6.59 -2.74
N ILE A 63 -0.88 -7.82 -2.99
CA ILE A 63 -2.20 -8.13 -3.60
C ILE A 63 -3.33 -7.61 -2.70
N GLN A 64 -3.24 -7.85 -1.39
CA GLN A 64 -4.23 -7.38 -0.41
C GLN A 64 -4.37 -5.85 -0.42
N LYS A 65 -3.27 -5.09 -0.56
CA LYS A 65 -3.32 -3.63 -0.66
C LYS A 65 -3.85 -3.15 -2.01
N THR A 66 -3.46 -3.81 -3.10
CA THR A 66 -3.87 -3.41 -4.46
C THR A 66 -5.37 -3.63 -4.68
N THR A 67 -5.92 -4.74 -4.16
CA THR A 67 -7.35 -5.06 -4.27
C THR A 67 -8.28 -4.06 -3.56
N LYS A 68 -7.76 -3.29 -2.60
CA LYS A 68 -8.51 -2.17 -1.99
C LYS A 68 -8.78 -1.02 -2.96
N PHE A 69 -8.02 -0.93 -4.06
CA PHE A 69 -8.09 0.16 -5.03
C PHE A 69 -8.37 -0.30 -6.47
N ASN A 70 -8.78 -1.56 -6.66
CA ASN A 70 -8.91 -2.18 -7.97
C ASN A 70 -10.15 -1.76 -8.79
N SER A 71 -10.85 -0.70 -8.39
CA SER A 71 -11.93 -0.11 -9.19
C SER A 71 -12.01 1.39 -8.98
N ALA A 72 -12.53 2.11 -9.98
CA ALA A 72 -12.73 3.55 -9.91
C ALA A 72 -13.62 3.94 -8.71
N LEU A 73 -14.67 3.15 -8.42
CA LEU A 73 -15.55 3.39 -7.27
C LEU A 73 -14.78 3.27 -5.95
N LYS A 74 -14.00 2.19 -5.76
CA LYS A 74 -13.19 2.01 -4.55
C LYS A 74 -12.14 3.10 -4.39
N ALA A 75 -11.45 3.47 -5.48
CA ALA A 75 -10.47 4.55 -5.47
C ALA A 75 -11.11 5.90 -5.10
N LYS A 76 -12.29 6.22 -5.65
CA LYS A 76 -13.08 7.40 -5.27
C LYS A 76 -13.51 7.38 -3.81
N MET A 77 -13.98 6.25 -3.28
CA MET A 77 -14.35 6.15 -1.87
C MET A 77 -13.15 6.36 -0.93
N MET A 78 -11.97 5.85 -1.30
CA MET A 78 -10.78 5.90 -0.44
C MET A 78 -9.99 7.20 -0.53
N GLY A 79 -9.92 7.84 -1.71
CA GLY A 79 -9.09 9.03 -1.95
C GLY A 79 -9.84 10.22 -2.55
N GLY A 80 -11.14 10.09 -2.82
CA GLY A 80 -11.91 11.09 -3.54
C GLY A 80 -12.03 12.42 -2.81
N TYR A 81 -12.15 12.41 -1.48
CA TYR A 81 -12.19 13.65 -0.69
C TYR A 81 -10.90 14.47 -0.82
N LEU A 82 -9.73 13.80 -0.78
CA LEU A 82 -8.44 14.47 -0.94
C LEU A 82 -8.30 15.05 -2.36
N LEU A 83 -8.62 14.24 -3.38
CA LEU A 83 -8.59 14.69 -4.77
C LEU A 83 -9.55 15.85 -5.04
N TYR A 84 -10.76 15.79 -4.48
CA TYR A 84 -11.74 16.86 -4.57
C TYR A 84 -11.21 18.16 -3.99
N ASN A 85 -10.61 18.12 -2.79
CA ASN A 85 -10.01 19.30 -2.18
C ASN A 85 -8.86 19.88 -3.03
N TRP A 86 -8.04 19.04 -3.66
CA TRP A 86 -6.99 19.50 -4.57
C TRP A 86 -7.56 20.20 -5.80
N LEU A 87 -8.56 19.59 -6.44
CA LEU A 87 -9.22 20.15 -7.62
C LEU A 87 -9.89 21.48 -7.30
N GLN A 88 -10.63 21.56 -6.18
CA GLN A 88 -11.28 22.80 -5.75
C GLN A 88 -10.28 23.92 -5.43
N ASN A 89 -9.12 23.59 -4.84
CA ASN A 89 -8.07 24.58 -4.62
C ASN A 89 -7.47 25.06 -5.95
N ALA A 90 -7.17 24.15 -6.88
CA ALA A 90 -6.62 24.49 -8.19
C ALA A 90 -7.58 25.37 -9.00
N GLU A 91 -8.87 25.01 -9.03
CA GLU A 91 -9.92 25.75 -9.73
C GLU A 91 -10.07 27.18 -9.19
N ARG A 92 -10.08 27.34 -7.86
CA ARG A 92 -10.19 28.67 -7.24
C ARG A 92 -8.97 29.56 -7.49
N VAL A 93 -7.78 28.98 -7.58
CA VAL A 93 -6.57 29.70 -7.96
C VAL A 93 -6.63 30.12 -9.43
N ALA A 94 -6.98 29.19 -10.33
CA ALA A 94 -7.09 29.47 -11.76
C ALA A 94 -8.15 30.56 -12.06
N ASN A 95 -9.27 30.52 -11.36
CA ASN A 95 -10.36 31.49 -11.53
C ASN A 95 -10.10 32.83 -10.79
N GLY A 96 -8.96 33.00 -10.13
CA GLY A 96 -8.63 34.23 -9.39
C GLY A 96 -9.49 34.52 -8.17
N THR A 97 -10.33 33.56 -7.73
CA THR A 97 -11.25 33.73 -6.59
C THR A 97 -10.58 33.47 -5.24
N MET A 98 -9.36 32.94 -5.24
CA MET A 98 -8.57 32.74 -4.04
C MET A 98 -7.71 33.97 -3.73
N THR A 99 -8.14 34.78 -2.76
CA THR A 99 -7.50 36.07 -2.41
C THR A 99 -6.09 35.96 -1.83
N LYS A 100 -5.72 34.82 -1.23
CA LYS A 100 -4.37 34.54 -0.71
C LYS A 100 -3.99 33.09 -1.00
N PRO A 101 -3.60 32.77 -2.25
CA PRO A 101 -3.36 31.39 -2.65
C PRO A 101 -2.12 30.83 -1.95
N LYS A 102 -2.22 29.60 -1.45
CA LYS A 102 -1.09 28.88 -0.88
C LYS A 102 -0.23 28.36 -2.03
N LYS A 103 1.04 28.79 -2.07
CA LYS A 103 2.01 28.35 -3.10
C LYS A 103 2.48 26.91 -2.92
N MET A 104 2.28 26.32 -1.74
CA MET A 104 2.67 24.96 -1.42
C MET A 104 1.65 24.32 -0.48
N LEU A 105 1.28 23.08 -0.78
CA LEU A 105 0.47 22.22 0.09
C LEU A 105 1.26 20.96 0.40
N LEU A 106 1.53 20.72 1.67
CA LEU A 106 2.23 19.51 2.12
C LEU A 106 1.25 18.57 2.81
N TYR A 107 1.11 17.36 2.28
CA TYR A 107 0.31 16.30 2.87
C TYR A 107 1.24 15.19 3.37
N SER A 108 1.28 14.98 4.68
CA SER A 108 1.84 13.76 5.24
C SER A 108 0.77 12.66 5.16
N SER A 109 1.05 11.59 4.43
CA SER A 109 0.09 10.51 4.22
C SER A 109 0.66 9.16 4.62
N VAL A 110 -0.22 8.27 5.07
CA VAL A 110 0.13 6.88 5.38
C VAL A 110 0.24 6.07 4.08
N ARG A 111 1.03 4.98 4.09
CA ARG A 111 1.30 4.12 2.91
C ARG A 111 0.03 3.68 2.16
N LEU A 112 -1.10 3.54 2.85
CA LEU A 112 -2.41 3.24 2.26
C LEU A 112 -2.86 4.26 1.20
N ILE A 113 -2.56 5.55 1.39
CA ILE A 113 -2.95 6.63 0.48
C ILE A 113 -1.96 6.73 -0.69
N LYS A 114 -0.71 6.29 -0.56
CA LYS A 114 0.24 6.30 -1.70
C LYS A 114 -0.21 5.39 -2.85
N HIS A 115 -0.93 4.30 -2.54
CA HIS A 115 -1.44 3.37 -3.55
C HIS A 115 -2.75 3.81 -4.23
N THR A 116 -3.45 4.84 -3.72
CA THR A 116 -4.64 5.41 -4.40
C THR A 116 -4.28 6.27 -5.61
N HIS A 117 -3.04 6.78 -5.68
CA HIS A 117 -2.66 7.83 -6.62
C HIS A 117 -1.87 7.36 -7.84
N LEU A 118 -1.50 6.08 -7.93
CA LEU A 118 -0.64 5.56 -9.00
C LEU A 118 -1.32 4.79 -10.14
N PRO A 119 -2.49 4.12 -10.02
CA PRO A 119 -3.00 3.36 -11.16
C PRO A 119 -3.87 4.16 -12.14
N PHE A 120 -4.31 5.38 -11.84
CA PHE A 120 -5.32 6.07 -12.68
C PHE A 120 -5.08 7.57 -12.95
N ALA A 121 -3.97 8.17 -12.50
CA ALA A 121 -3.75 9.60 -12.62
C ALA A 121 -3.04 10.06 -13.92
N PHE A 122 -2.59 9.14 -14.79
CA PHE A 122 -1.82 9.51 -15.99
C PHE A 122 -2.30 8.80 -17.26
N GLN A 123 -3.61 8.76 -17.50
CA GLN A 123 -4.14 8.48 -18.83
C GLN A 123 -5.16 9.54 -19.24
N LYS A 124 -4.62 10.71 -19.60
CA LYS A 124 -5.14 11.64 -20.63
C LYS A 124 -4.08 12.73 -20.80
N HIS A 125 -3.10 12.47 -21.65
CA HIS A 125 -2.42 13.55 -22.33
C HIS A 125 -3.46 14.19 -23.27
N THR A 126 -4.01 15.32 -22.85
CA THR A 126 -4.51 16.31 -23.80
C THR A 126 -3.58 17.49 -23.65
N ILE A 127 -2.70 17.62 -24.65
CA ILE A 127 -1.87 18.78 -24.88
C ILE A 127 -2.84 19.94 -25.16
N PHE A 128 -2.73 21.02 -24.39
CA PHE A 128 -3.15 22.34 -24.82
C PHE A 128 -1.93 23.24 -24.64
N GLU A 129 -1.24 23.47 -25.76
CA GLU A 129 -0.64 24.76 -26.06
C GLU A 129 -1.76 25.75 -26.42
#